data_AF-A0A9P9SZ76-F1
#
_entry.id   AF-A0A9P9SZ76-F1
#
_cell.length_a   1.000
_cell.length_b   1.000
_cell.length_c   1.000
_cell.angle_alpha   90.00
_cell.angle_beta   90.00
_cell.angle_gamma   90.00
#
_symmetry.space_group_name_H-M   'P 1'
#
loop_
_entity.id
_entity.type
_entity.pdbx_description
1 polymer ?
#
loop_
_entity_poly.entity_id
_entity_poly.type
_entity_poly.pdbx_seq_one_letter_code
_entity_poly.pdbx_strand_id
1 'polypeptide(L)' 'MAKRKSDASAANDAPTPKKAKAGSKKSKKGADETYNAQQKGALGQFMSFTGVDRTAAARVLKSQNWDAQAAINS' A
#
# COMPACT_ATOMS: atom_id res chain seq x y z
N MET A 1 5.04 -18.28 47.28
CA MET A 1 6.06 -18.57 46.24
C MET A 1 5.57 -17.96 44.93
N ALA A 2 6.41 -17.16 44.28
CA ALA A 2 6.04 -16.12 43.32
C ALA A 2 5.84 -16.57 41.86
N LYS A 3 5.00 -15.84 41.11
CA LYS A 3 5.25 -15.35 39.73
C LYS A 3 4.15 -14.32 39.34
N ARG A 4 4.41 -13.00 39.40
CA ARG A 4 4.82 -12.06 38.31
C ARG A 4 3.75 -11.88 37.21
N LYS A 5 3.02 -10.77 37.10
CA LYS A 5 3.33 -9.37 36.66
C LYS A 5 3.09 -9.14 35.15
N SER A 6 2.38 -8.05 34.85
CA SER A 6 2.33 -7.27 33.58
C SER A 6 1.29 -7.74 32.55
N ASP A 7 0.27 -6.96 32.16
CA ASP A 7 0.19 -5.59 31.58
C ASP A 7 0.27 -5.56 30.03
N ALA A 8 -0.42 -4.56 29.45
CA ALA A 8 -0.52 -4.14 28.04
C ALA A 8 -1.69 -4.79 27.25
N SER A 9 -2.89 -4.19 27.26
CA SER A 9 -3.32 -2.92 26.64
C SER A 9 -3.29 -2.98 25.11
N ALA A 10 -4.48 -2.80 24.54
CA ALA A 10 -4.78 -2.79 23.13
C ALA A 10 -3.94 -1.76 22.38
N ALA A 11 -2.96 -2.22 21.61
CA ALA A 11 -2.36 -1.43 20.55
C ALA A 11 -3.09 -1.81 19.25
N ASN A 12 -3.89 -0.87 18.76
CA ASN A 12 -4.34 -0.82 17.38
C ASN A 12 -3.18 -1.21 16.46
N ASP A 13 -3.38 -2.27 15.68
CA ASP A 13 -2.48 -2.74 14.64
C ASP A 13 -2.46 -1.68 13.51
N ALA A 14 -1.76 -0.58 13.76
CA ALA A 14 -1.32 0.32 12.72
C ALA A 14 -0.27 -0.46 11.93
N PRO A 15 -0.45 -0.70 10.62
CA PRO A 15 0.58 -1.36 9.83
C PRO A 15 1.80 -0.45 9.81
N THR A 16 2.82 -0.86 10.57
CA THR A 16 4.17 -0.32 10.49
C THR A 16 4.62 -0.25 9.01
N PRO A 17 5.23 0.85 8.55
CA PRO A 17 5.75 0.93 7.19
C PRO A 17 6.94 -0.03 7.06
N LYS A 18 6.65 -1.27 6.66
CA LYS A 18 7.66 -2.23 6.24
C LYS A 18 8.31 -1.71 4.96
N LYS A 19 9.45 -1.04 5.14
CA LYS A 19 10.64 -1.00 4.27
C LYS A 19 10.48 -1.80 2.96
N ALA A 20 9.84 -1.22 1.96
CA ALA A 20 9.83 -1.79 0.61
C ALA A 20 11.08 -1.28 -0.13
N LYS A 21 12.16 -2.07 -0.05
CA LYS A 21 13.21 -2.03 -1.07
C LYS A 21 12.64 -2.63 -2.36
N ALA A 22 12.45 -1.83 -3.41
CA ALA A 22 12.51 -2.23 -4.81
C ALA A 22 12.59 -0.91 -5.62
N GLY A 23 13.64 -0.58 -6.38
CA GLY A 23 14.44 -1.47 -7.19
C GLY A 23 13.69 -1.81 -8.47
N SER A 24 13.99 -1.04 -9.53
CA SER A 24 13.92 -1.43 -10.94
C SER A 24 12.60 -1.31 -11.75
N LYS A 25 12.77 -0.53 -12.83
CA LYS A 25 12.43 -0.81 -14.23
C LYS A 25 10.95 -0.79 -14.66
N LYS A 26 10.63 0.33 -15.34
CA LYS A 26 10.08 0.42 -16.71
C LYS A 26 9.07 -0.68 -17.08
N SER A 27 7.78 -0.36 -17.04
CA SER A 27 6.74 -1.16 -17.69
C SER A 27 5.97 -0.31 -18.70
N LYS A 28 6.28 -0.59 -19.96
CA LYS A 28 5.74 0.00 -21.18
C LYS A 28 4.43 -0.71 -21.54
N LYS A 29 3.38 0.09 -21.70
CA LYS A 29 2.27 -0.01 -22.68
C LYS A 29 1.43 -1.30 -22.72
N GLY A 30 0.24 -1.20 -22.11
CA GLY A 30 -1.05 -1.40 -22.81
C GLY A 30 -1.67 -2.80 -22.85
N ALA A 31 -3.01 -2.78 -22.76
CA ALA A 31 -4.00 -3.83 -23.02
C ALA A 31 -4.32 -4.79 -21.85
N ASP A 32 -5.64 -4.85 -21.60
CA ASP A 32 -6.38 -5.55 -20.54
C ASP A 32 -6.17 -4.98 -19.13
N GLU A 33 -7.21 -4.42 -18.51
CA GLU A 33 -7.20 -3.85 -17.15
C GLU A 33 -7.04 -4.91 -16.05
N THR A 34 -6.41 -6.02 -16.38
CA THR A 34 -5.89 -6.98 -15.42
C THR A 34 -4.66 -6.40 -14.75
N TYR A 35 -4.87 -5.74 -13.62
CA TYR A 35 -3.79 -5.28 -12.76
C TYR A 35 -2.92 -6.48 -12.32
N ASN A 36 -1.60 -6.31 -12.39
CA ASN A 36 -0.67 -7.29 -11.84
C ASN A 36 -0.75 -7.32 -10.29
N ALA A 37 -0.10 -8.29 -9.64
CA ALA A 37 -0.16 -8.44 -8.19
C ALA A 37 0.33 -7.18 -7.43
N GLN A 38 1.38 -6.53 -7.92
CA GLN A 38 1.92 -5.30 -7.34
C GLN A 38 0.91 -4.15 -7.44
N GLN A 39 0.30 -3.96 -8.61
CA GLN A 39 -0.68 -2.92 -8.89
C GLN A 39 -1.95 -3.13 -8.07
N LYS A 40 -2.40 -4.37 -7.91
CA LYS A 40 -3.53 -4.72 -7.03
C LYS A 40 -3.25 -4.38 -5.57
N GLY A 41 -2.03 -4.67 -5.10
CA GLY A 41 -1.59 -4.28 -3.75
C GLY A 41 -1.59 -2.77 -3.57
N ALA A 42 -0.97 -2.04 -4.50
CA ALA A 42 -0.90 -0.58 -4.45
C ALA A 42 -2.28 0.08 -4.54
N LEU A 43 -3.18 -0.42 -5.40
CA LEU A 43 -4.57 0.02 -5.50
C LEU A 43 -5.30 -0.19 -4.18
N GLY A 44 -5.24 -1.40 -3.61
CA GLY A 44 -5.91 -1.69 -2.35
C GLY A 44 -5.46 -0.75 -1.23
N GLN A 45 -4.14 -0.55 -1.10
CA GLN A 45 -3.58 0.37 -0.11
C GLN A 45 -4.06 1.81 -0.35
N PHE A 46 -3.87 2.33 -1.56
CA PHE A 46 -4.23 3.71 -1.89
C PHE A 46 -5.73 3.99 -1.71
N MET A 47 -6.60 3.08 -2.18
CA MET A 47 -8.05 3.19 -2.03
C MET A 47 -8.48 3.15 -0.56
N SER A 48 -7.84 2.34 0.27
CA SER A 48 -8.16 2.24 1.71
C SER A 48 -7.86 3.54 2.47
N PHE A 49 -6.78 4.23 2.09
CA PHE A 49 -6.39 5.49 2.75
C PHE A 49 -7.12 6.71 2.22
N THR A 50 -7.36 6.77 0.91
CA THR A 50 -7.92 7.97 0.25
C THR A 50 -9.43 7.89 0.05
N GLY A 51 -10.02 6.69 0.11
CA GLY A 51 -11.44 6.48 -0.17
C GLY A 51 -11.84 6.69 -1.63
N VAL A 52 -10.88 6.86 -2.55
CA VAL A 52 -11.18 7.09 -3.97
C VAL A 52 -11.43 5.78 -4.71
N ASP A 53 -12.20 5.88 -5.79
CA ASP A 53 -12.52 4.75 -6.64
C ASP A 53 -11.27 4.14 -7.31
N ARG A 54 -11.34 2.85 -7.66
CA ARG A 54 -10.27 2.10 -8.30
C ARG A 54 -9.76 2.78 -9.58
N THR A 55 -10.64 3.33 -10.40
CA THR A 55 -10.27 3.99 -11.64
C THR A 55 -9.52 5.30 -11.37
N ALA A 56 -9.94 6.06 -10.35
CA ALA A 56 -9.24 7.27 -9.91
C ALA A 56 -7.88 6.93 -9.30
N ALA A 57 -7.85 5.92 -8.42
CA ALA A 57 -6.64 5.40 -7.81
C ALA A 57 -5.61 4.93 -8.84
N ALA A 58 -6.05 4.20 -9.87
CA ALA A 58 -5.19 3.73 -10.95
C ALA A 58 -4.54 4.89 -11.72
N ARG A 59 -5.25 6.00 -11.90
CA ARG A 59 -4.70 7.20 -12.58
C ARG A 59 -3.59 7.84 -11.76
N VAL A 60 -3.79 8.01 -10.45
CA VAL A 60 -2.79 8.59 -9.55
C VAL A 60 -1.58 7.66 -9.42
N LEU A 61 -1.82 6.38 -9.15
CA LEU A 61 -0.78 5.36 -9.02
C LEU A 61 0.04 5.22 -10.31
N LYS A 62 -0.57 5.33 -11.49
CA LYS A 62 0.16 5.27 -12.75
C LYS A 62 1.19 6.40 -12.88
N SER A 63 0.87 7.61 -12.43
CA SER A 63 1.84 8.72 -12.37
C SER A 63 2.93 8.49 -11.33
N GLN A 64 2.59 7.77 -10.26
CA GLN A 64 3.49 7.44 -9.14
C GLN A 64 4.17 6.06 -9.30
N ASN A 65 4.31 5.56 -10.52
CA ASN A 65 4.94 4.27 -10.82
C ASN A 65 4.37 3.06 -10.05
N TRP A 66 3.08 3.11 -9.71
CA TRP A 66 2.36 2.14 -8.89
C TRP A 66 2.88 2.03 -7.45
N ASP A 67 3.41 3.12 -6.92
CA ASP A 67 3.79 3.23 -5.52
C ASP A 67 2.67 3.89 -4.71
N ALA A 68 2.04 3.11 -3.81
CA ALA A 68 0.94 3.60 -2.99
C ALA A 68 1.39 4.63 -1.96
N GLN A 69 2.60 4.53 -1.42
CA GLN A 69 3.10 5.47 -0.42
C GLN A 69 3.43 6.82 -1.06
N ALA A 70 4.11 6.82 -2.21
CA ALA A 70 4.37 8.02 -2.98
C ALA A 70 3.06 8.69 -3.41
N ALA A 71 2.05 7.91 -3.80
CA ALA A 71 0.73 8.46 -4.16
C ALA A 71 -0.04 9.05 -2.97
N ILE A 72 0.02 8.46 -1.78
CA ILE A 72 -0.63 9.02 -0.57
C ILE A 72 0.06 10.31 -0.12
N ASN A 73 1.38 10.39 -0.27
CA ASN A 73 2.17 11.56 0.13
C ASN A 73 2.27 12.62 -0.99
N SER A 74 1.61 12.42 -2.13
CA SER A 74 1.61 13.34 -3.28
C SER A 74 0.41 14.28 -3.29
#